data_AF-A0A5J4KQZ0-F1
#
_entry.id   AF-A0A5J4KQZ0-F1
#
_cell.length_a   1.000
_cell.length_b   1.000
_cell.length_c   1.000
_cell.angle_alpha   90.00
_cell.angle_beta   90.00
_cell.angle_gamma   90.00
#
_symmetry.space_group_name_H-M   'P 1'
#
loop_
_entity.id
_entity.type
_entity.pdbx_description
1 polymer ?
#
loop_
_entity_poly.entity_id
_entity_poly.type
_entity_poly.pdbx_seq_one_letter_code
_entity_poly.pdbx_strand_id
1 'polypeptide(L)'
;MLAAQCLGEGIFGIMLVVFVKLVLNGGSAVYGILLGVQAIGSLLGSLVIGQFGKRVTPVRLPGVCTCFFGLIDLLIIDLPVFVKGGVLLVGLLFVLVGVPGAGMQVSKQTLFQTLVEDRLRGRVFGAIQAVSALMLFAGIILAGLLGDRLGPVLLLNIQGSIYFLTGVLALLTLGRMLRKIFTYKP
;
A
#
# COMPACT_ATOMS: atom_id res chain seq x y z
N MET A 1 10.33 -4.05 5.34
CA MET A 1 9.07 -3.97 4.56
C MET A 1 8.25 -2.78 4.99
N LEU A 2 7.77 -2.74 6.25
CA LEU A 2 6.94 -1.63 6.76
C LEU A 2 7.58 -0.25 6.57
N ALA A 3 8.84 -0.07 6.96
CA ALA A 3 9.54 1.21 6.83
C ALA A 3 9.57 1.74 5.38
N ALA A 4 9.87 0.88 4.41
CA ALA A 4 9.89 1.23 2.99
C ALA A 4 8.49 1.59 2.46
N GLN A 5 7.45 0.89 2.93
CA GLN A 5 6.06 1.20 2.60
C GLN A 5 5.66 2.58 3.16
N CYS A 6 5.98 2.87 4.41
CA CYS A 6 5.69 4.17 5.02
C CYS A 6 6.41 5.32 4.30
N LEU A 7 7.65 5.11 3.87
CA LEU A 7 8.36 6.08 3.04
C LEU A 7 7.65 6.30 1.70
N GLY A 8 7.21 5.22 1.04
CA GLY A 8 6.40 5.30 -0.17
C GLY A 8 5.08 6.07 0.05
N GLU A 9 4.33 5.78 1.11
CA GLU A 9 3.10 6.51 1.46
C GLU A 9 3.32 8.02 1.61
N GLY A 10 4.45 8.42 2.21
CA GLY A 10 4.77 9.83 2.36
C GLY A 10 4.94 10.53 1.01
N ILE A 11 5.55 9.82 0.05
CA ILE A 11 5.71 10.31 -1.33
C ILE A 11 4.34 10.38 -2.02
N PHE A 12 3.54 9.31 -1.90
CA PHE A 12 2.21 9.21 -2.51
C PHE A 12 1.30 10.35 -2.06
N GLY A 13 1.26 10.66 -0.76
CA GLY A 13 0.36 11.68 -0.21
C GLY A 13 0.52 13.07 -0.85
N ILE A 14 1.76 13.49 -1.14
CA ILE A 14 2.01 14.77 -1.83
C ILE A 14 1.83 14.62 -3.34
N MET A 15 2.47 13.59 -3.93
CA MET A 15 2.52 13.45 -5.37
C MET A 15 1.16 13.13 -5.98
N LEU A 16 0.24 12.52 -5.25
CA LEU A 16 -1.11 12.27 -5.73
C LEU A 16 -1.86 13.58 -6.02
N VAL A 17 -1.74 14.59 -5.16
CA VAL A 17 -2.35 15.90 -5.38
C VAL A 17 -1.79 16.54 -6.66
N VAL A 18 -0.46 16.47 -6.82
CA VAL A 18 0.24 17.00 -7.99
C VAL A 18 -0.14 16.23 -9.26
N PHE A 19 -0.29 14.91 -9.17
CA PHE A 19 -0.72 14.04 -10.27
C PHE A 19 -2.14 14.36 -10.72
N VAL A 20 -3.09 14.51 -9.79
CA VAL A 20 -4.47 14.89 -10.12
C VAL A 20 -4.49 16.23 -10.86
N LYS A 21 -3.71 17.20 -10.39
CA LYS A 21 -3.65 18.54 -10.98
C LYS A 21 -2.98 18.54 -12.37
N LEU A 22 -1.81 17.93 -12.50
CA LEU A 22 -0.97 18.05 -13.69
C LEU A 22 -1.24 16.98 -14.76
N VAL A 23 -1.65 15.77 -14.36
CA VAL A 23 -1.84 14.64 -15.29
C VAL A 23 -3.32 14.43 -15.59
N LEU A 24 -4.17 14.43 -14.58
CA LEU A 24 -5.62 14.24 -14.76
C LEU A 24 -6.36 15.52 -15.12
N ASN A 25 -5.69 16.68 -15.11
CA ASN A 25 -6.30 18.00 -15.26
C ASN A 25 -7.50 18.22 -14.31
N GLY A 26 -7.45 17.59 -13.13
CA GLY A 26 -8.50 17.60 -12.12
C GLY A 26 -8.21 18.61 -11.01
N GLY A 27 -9.28 19.09 -10.37
CA GLY A 27 -9.20 19.94 -9.18
C GLY A 27 -9.28 19.17 -7.86
N SER A 28 -9.43 19.90 -6.75
CA SER A 28 -9.64 19.34 -5.42
C SER A 28 -10.86 18.41 -5.32
N ALA A 29 -11.92 18.68 -6.10
CA ALA A 29 -13.09 17.83 -6.19
C ALA A 29 -12.75 16.43 -6.73
N VAL A 30 -11.95 16.34 -7.81
CA VAL A 30 -11.53 15.06 -8.38
C VAL A 30 -10.66 14.30 -7.39
N TYR A 31 -9.71 14.98 -6.72
CA TYR A 31 -8.90 14.38 -5.67
C TYR A 31 -9.75 13.81 -4.53
N GLY A 32 -10.73 14.57 -4.03
CA GLY A 32 -11.65 14.12 -2.98
C GLY A 32 -12.51 12.93 -3.42
N ILE A 33 -13.00 12.93 -4.66
CA ILE A 33 -13.75 11.81 -5.23
C ILE A 33 -12.89 10.56 -5.30
N LEU A 34 -11.64 10.65 -5.78
CA LEU A 34 -10.73 9.49 -5.85
C LEU A 34 -10.49 8.89 -4.46
N LEU A 35 -10.25 9.71 -3.44
CA LEU A 35 -10.12 9.24 -2.06
C LEU A 35 -11.42 8.61 -1.53
N GLY A 36 -12.56 9.22 -1.80
CA GLY A 36 -13.86 8.69 -1.38
C GLY A 36 -14.16 7.34 -2.02
N VAL A 37 -13.89 7.20 -3.31
CA VAL A 37 -14.09 5.98 -4.09
C VAL A 37 -13.11 4.87 -3.64
N GLN A 38 -11.86 5.21 -3.32
CA GLN A 38 -10.91 4.29 -2.69
C GLN A 38 -11.36 3.85 -1.29
N ALA A 39 -11.97 4.73 -0.50
CA ALA A 39 -12.52 4.38 0.80
C ALA A 39 -13.66 3.35 0.66
N ILE A 40 -14.54 3.50 -0.34
CA ILE A 40 -15.58 2.51 -0.67
C ILE A 40 -14.93 1.16 -1.02
N GLY A 41 -13.92 1.16 -1.91
CA GLY A 41 -13.17 -0.04 -2.26
C GLY A 41 -12.49 -0.71 -1.07
N SER A 42 -11.96 0.09 -0.14
CA SER A 42 -11.30 -0.39 1.08
C SER A 42 -12.30 -1.01 2.06
N LEU A 43 -13.48 -0.41 2.23
CA LEU A 43 -14.55 -0.97 3.06
C LEU A 43 -15.01 -2.33 2.50
N LEU A 44 -15.33 -2.39 1.20
CA LEU A 44 -15.71 -3.64 0.53
C LEU A 44 -14.60 -4.68 0.64
N GLY A 45 -13.35 -4.27 0.42
CA GLY A 45 -12.18 -5.13 0.54
C GLY A 45 -11.98 -5.68 1.93
N SER A 46 -12.17 -4.87 2.97
CA SER A 46 -12.07 -5.31 4.37
C SER A 46 -13.09 -6.40 4.71
N LEU A 47 -14.31 -6.31 4.18
CA LEU A 47 -15.35 -7.33 4.37
C LEU A 47 -14.98 -8.63 3.64
N VAL A 48 -14.56 -8.53 2.38
CA VAL A 48 -14.12 -9.68 1.57
C VAL A 48 -12.93 -10.38 2.24
N ILE A 49 -11.91 -9.62 2.64
CA ILE A 49 -10.71 -10.20 3.28
C ILE A 49 -11.05 -10.73 4.68
N GLY A 50 -11.94 -10.09 5.44
CA GLY A 50 -12.38 -10.60 6.75
C GLY A 50 -13.11 -11.96 6.65
N GLN A 51 -13.88 -12.17 5.57
CA GLN A 51 -14.62 -13.41 5.34
C GLN A 51 -13.74 -14.50 4.69
N PHE A 52 -13.02 -14.16 3.62
CA PHE A 52 -12.25 -15.12 2.82
C PHE A 52 -10.79 -15.26 3.25
N GLY A 53 -10.21 -14.25 3.91
CA GLY A 53 -8.84 -14.27 4.40
C GLY A 53 -8.57 -15.36 5.44
N LYS A 54 -9.61 -15.84 6.15
CA LYS A 54 -9.51 -17.00 7.05
C LYS A 54 -9.16 -18.30 6.32
N ARG A 55 -9.47 -18.42 5.03
CA ARG A 55 -9.16 -19.59 4.19
C ARG A 55 -7.79 -19.51 3.52
N VAL A 56 -7.21 -18.31 3.41
CA VAL A 56 -5.87 -18.10 2.87
C VAL A 56 -4.86 -18.22 4.00
N THR A 57 -3.71 -18.87 3.76
CA THR A 57 -2.66 -18.97 4.79
C THR A 57 -2.32 -17.56 5.32
N PRO A 58 -2.54 -17.25 6.62
CA PRO A 58 -2.45 -15.90 7.18
C PRO A 58 -1.11 -15.20 6.90
N VAL A 59 -0.09 -16.01 6.68
CA VAL A 59 1.30 -15.64 6.47
C VAL A 59 1.60 -15.20 5.02
N ARG A 60 0.81 -15.64 4.02
CA ARG A 60 0.99 -15.25 2.61
C ARG A 60 0.13 -14.06 2.21
N LEU A 61 -1.02 -13.91 2.85
CA LEU A 61 -2.00 -12.86 2.58
C LEU A 61 -1.42 -11.43 2.55
N PRO A 62 -0.58 -10.98 3.52
CA PRO A 62 -0.02 -9.62 3.47
C PRO A 62 0.88 -9.42 2.24
N GLY A 63 1.70 -10.41 1.87
CA GLY A 63 2.59 -10.31 0.71
C GLY A 63 1.82 -10.24 -0.62
N VAL A 64 0.77 -11.07 -0.77
CA VAL A 64 -0.08 -11.06 -1.96
C VAL A 64 -0.80 -9.71 -2.10
N CYS A 65 -1.42 -9.23 -1.02
CA CYS A 65 -2.12 -7.95 -1.03
C CYS A 65 -1.16 -6.79 -1.34
N THR A 66 0.04 -6.77 -0.74
CA THR A 66 1.05 -5.75 -1.04
C THR A 66 1.51 -5.79 -2.51
N CYS A 67 1.70 -6.97 -3.11
CA CYS A 67 2.04 -7.08 -4.52
C CYS A 67 0.94 -6.50 -5.43
N PHE A 68 -0.32 -6.90 -5.20
CA PHE A 68 -1.45 -6.41 -6.00
C PHE A 68 -1.66 -4.91 -5.82
N PHE A 69 -1.47 -4.40 -4.60
CA PHE A 69 -1.52 -2.96 -4.35
C PHE A 69 -0.50 -2.21 -5.22
N GLY A 70 0.78 -2.61 -5.17
CA GLY A 70 1.83 -1.97 -5.98
C GLY A 70 1.59 -2.10 -7.49
N LEU A 71 1.09 -3.25 -7.95
CA LEU A 71 0.78 -3.46 -9.37
C LEU A 71 -0.36 -2.57 -9.86
N ILE A 72 -1.42 -2.41 -9.07
CA ILE A 72 -2.56 -1.55 -9.41
C ILE A 72 -2.14 -0.08 -9.33
N ASP A 73 -1.30 0.32 -8.37
CA ASP A 73 -0.74 1.67 -8.32
C ASP A 73 0.04 2.01 -9.60
N LEU A 74 0.92 1.11 -10.06
CA LEU A 74 1.64 1.30 -11.34
C LEU A 74 0.67 1.46 -12.52
N LEU A 75 -0.37 0.62 -12.59
CA LEU A 75 -1.41 0.74 -13.61
C LEU A 75 -2.14 2.08 -13.55
N ILE A 76 -2.47 2.59 -12.36
CA ILE A 76 -3.12 3.90 -12.15
C ILE A 76 -2.26 5.03 -12.73
N ILE A 77 -0.95 4.95 -12.54
CA ILE A 77 0.00 6.01 -12.90
C ILE A 77 0.30 5.99 -14.40
N ASP A 78 0.50 4.81 -14.97
CA ASP A 78 0.89 4.65 -16.37
C ASP A 78 -0.30 4.77 -17.34
N LEU A 79 -1.52 4.42 -16.93
CA LEU A 79 -2.69 4.40 -17.81
C LEU A 79 -3.02 5.77 -18.45
N PRO A 80 -3.01 6.91 -17.74
CA PRO A 80 -3.26 8.23 -18.34
C PRO A 80 -2.23 8.65 -19.39
N VAL A 81 -1.03 8.05 -19.39
CA VAL A 81 0.00 8.29 -20.42
C VAL A 81 -0.43 7.70 -21.76
N PHE A 82 -1.12 6.57 -21.75
CA PHE A 82 -1.55 5.86 -22.96
C PHE A 82 -2.98 6.22 -23.42
N VAL A 83 -3.87 6.57 -22.48
CA VAL A 83 -5.29 6.83 -22.77
C VAL A 83 -5.68 8.25 -22.33
N LYS A 84 -5.74 9.17 -23.29
CA LYS A 84 -6.24 10.55 -23.05
C LYS A 84 -7.73 10.50 -22.69
N GLY A 85 -8.10 11.02 -21.51
CA GLY A 85 -9.49 11.05 -21.01
C GLY A 85 -9.86 9.93 -20.02
N GLY A 86 -8.89 9.13 -19.55
CA GLY A 86 -9.11 7.96 -18.68
C GLY A 86 -9.52 8.22 -17.22
N VAL A 87 -10.04 9.39 -16.85
CA VAL A 87 -10.37 9.73 -15.44
C VAL A 87 -11.34 8.72 -14.82
N LEU A 88 -12.33 8.24 -15.60
CA LEU A 88 -13.27 7.21 -15.15
C LEU A 88 -12.56 5.87 -14.88
N LEU A 89 -11.63 5.48 -15.75
CA LEU A 89 -10.86 4.24 -15.59
C LEU A 89 -9.93 4.33 -14.37
N VAL A 90 -9.30 5.49 -14.16
CA VAL A 90 -8.50 5.76 -12.96
C VAL A 90 -9.37 5.65 -11.70
N GLY A 91 -10.57 6.24 -11.70
CA GLY A 91 -11.53 6.09 -10.60
C GLY A 91 -11.89 4.63 -10.30
N LEU A 92 -12.10 3.82 -11.34
CA LEU A 92 -12.36 2.39 -11.19
C LEU A 92 -11.17 1.64 -10.58
N LEU A 93 -9.94 1.96 -11.02
CA LEU A 93 -8.73 1.40 -10.43
C LEU A 93 -8.52 1.85 -8.98
N PHE A 94 -8.95 3.05 -8.60
CA PHE A 94 -8.96 3.51 -7.20
C PHE A 94 -9.93 2.71 -6.34
N VAL A 95 -11.09 2.27 -6.85
CA VAL A 95 -11.94 1.29 -6.14
C VAL A 95 -11.16 -0.02 -5.96
N LEU A 96 -10.58 -0.51 -7.06
CA LEU A 96 -9.91 -1.80 -7.09
C LEU A 96 -8.72 -1.85 -6.13
N VAL A 97 -7.90 -0.79 -6.06
CA VAL A 97 -6.70 -0.72 -5.21
C VAL A 97 -7.04 -0.68 -3.73
N GLY A 98 -8.24 -0.17 -3.37
CA GLY A 98 -8.73 -0.18 -2.00
C GLY A 98 -8.83 -1.60 -1.42
N VAL A 99 -9.16 -2.60 -2.25
CA VAL A 99 -9.30 -3.99 -1.81
C VAL A 99 -7.99 -4.61 -1.30
N PRO A 100 -6.90 -4.69 -2.09
CA PRO A 100 -5.61 -5.15 -1.61
C PRO A 100 -5.02 -4.21 -0.56
N GLY A 101 -5.31 -2.90 -0.60
CA GLY A 101 -4.91 -1.94 0.45
C GLY A 101 -5.46 -2.32 1.81
N ALA A 102 -6.77 -2.55 1.90
CA ALA A 102 -7.44 -3.00 3.12
C ALA A 102 -6.92 -4.37 3.57
N GLY A 103 -6.79 -5.32 2.65
CA GLY A 103 -6.28 -6.66 2.97
C GLY A 103 -4.85 -6.63 3.51
N MET A 104 -4.00 -5.78 2.95
CA MET A 104 -2.64 -5.55 3.41
C MET A 104 -2.62 -4.99 4.85
N GLN A 105 -3.45 -3.98 5.15
CA GLN A 105 -3.51 -3.37 6.48
C GLN A 105 -4.03 -4.34 7.54
N VAL A 106 -5.18 -4.96 7.29
CA VAL A 106 -5.80 -5.91 8.22
C VAL A 106 -4.83 -7.06 8.52
N SER A 107 -4.22 -7.65 7.49
CA SER A 107 -3.30 -8.78 7.67
C SER A 107 -2.07 -8.40 8.49
N LYS A 108 -1.46 -7.23 8.24
CA LYS A 108 -0.32 -6.73 9.02
C LYS A 108 -0.68 -6.52 10.48
N GLN A 109 -1.83 -5.90 10.73
CA GLN A 109 -2.31 -5.64 12.08
C GLN A 109 -2.57 -6.95 12.84
N THR A 110 -3.23 -7.92 12.21
CA THR A 110 -3.45 -9.24 12.80
C THR A 110 -2.13 -9.96 13.11
N LEU A 111 -1.16 -9.95 12.19
CA LEU A 111 0.16 -10.54 12.43
C LEU A 111 0.87 -9.93 13.64
N PHE A 112 0.86 -8.60 13.78
CA PHE A 112 1.44 -7.94 14.94
C PHE A 112 0.69 -8.28 16.23
N GLN A 113 -0.64 -8.38 16.19
CA GLN A 113 -1.42 -8.76 17.36
C GLN A 113 -1.17 -10.22 17.81
N THR A 114 -1.02 -11.14 16.85
CA THR A 114 -0.83 -12.58 17.12
C THR A 114 0.60 -12.92 17.53
N LEU A 115 1.61 -12.24 16.98
CA LEU A 115 3.02 -12.55 17.26
C LEU A 115 3.57 -11.86 18.52
N VAL A 116 2.94 -10.77 18.96
CA VAL A 116 3.43 -9.98 20.07
C VAL A 116 2.72 -10.37 21.36
N GLU A 117 3.51 -10.74 22.37
CA GLU A 117 3.06 -11.04 23.72
C GLU A 117 2.35 -9.83 24.35
N ASP A 118 1.25 -10.08 25.09
CA ASP A 118 0.37 -9.04 25.63
C ASP A 118 1.12 -7.99 26.46
N ARG A 119 2.11 -8.41 27.26
CA ARG A 119 2.92 -7.52 28.11
C ARG A 119 3.77 -6.54 27.32
N LEU A 120 4.20 -6.90 26.12
CA LEU A 120 5.07 -6.08 25.26
C LEU A 120 4.29 -5.35 24.17
N ARG A 121 3.01 -5.66 23.97
CA ARG A 121 2.18 -5.14 22.87
C ARG A 121 2.22 -3.62 22.79
N GLY A 122 2.00 -2.91 23.90
CA GLY A 122 2.04 -1.44 23.91
C GLY A 122 3.40 -0.86 23.47
N ARG A 123 4.51 -1.47 23.91
CA ARG A 123 5.87 -1.02 23.55
C ARG A 123 6.21 -1.29 22.09
N VAL A 124 5.84 -2.47 21.59
CA VAL A 124 6.10 -2.87 20.20
C VAL A 124 5.26 -2.01 19.25
N PHE A 125 3.97 -1.82 19.53
CA PHE A 125 3.11 -0.94 18.73
C PHE A 125 3.59 0.51 18.77
N GLY A 126 4.04 1.01 19.93
CA GLY A 126 4.64 2.33 20.03
C GLY A 126 5.88 2.50 19.14
N ALA A 127 6.81 1.53 19.17
CA ALA A 127 8.00 1.55 18.32
C ALA A 127 7.67 1.46 16.83
N ILE A 128 6.72 0.58 16.45
CA ILE A 128 6.25 0.44 15.07
C ILE A 128 5.65 1.75 14.56
N GLN A 129 4.79 2.40 15.35
CA GLN A 129 4.18 3.67 14.97
C GLN A 129 5.21 4.79 14.87
N ALA A 130 6.17 4.87 15.79
CA ALA A 130 7.24 5.86 15.75
C ALA A 130 8.09 5.73 14.48
N VAL A 131 8.51 4.50 14.14
CA VAL A 131 9.26 4.24 12.90
C VAL A 131 8.42 4.55 11.67
N SER A 132 7.13 4.18 11.68
CA SER A 132 6.22 4.45 10.56
C SER A 132 6.05 5.95 10.33
N ALA A 133 5.84 6.72 11.39
CA ALA A 133 5.71 8.18 11.31
C ALA A 133 7.00 8.84 10.81
N LEU A 134 8.17 8.40 11.29
CA LEU A 134 9.46 8.92 10.85
C LEU A 134 9.69 8.66 9.35
N MET A 135 9.39 7.45 8.89
CA MET A 135 9.54 7.08 7.48
C MET A 135 8.54 7.81 6.59
N LEU A 136 7.29 7.95 7.04
CA LEU A 136 6.27 8.74 6.36
C LEU A 136 6.72 10.19 6.19
N PHE A 137 7.20 10.80 7.28
CA PHE A 137 7.71 12.17 7.26
C PHE A 137 8.92 12.32 6.33
N ALA A 138 9.84 11.35 6.33
CA ALA A 138 10.95 11.33 5.37
C ALA A 138 10.45 11.26 3.92
N GLY A 139 9.42 10.45 3.63
CA GLY A 139 8.79 10.39 2.31
C GLY A 139 8.17 11.70 1.85
N ILE A 140 7.47 12.39 2.76
CA ILE A 140 6.91 13.73 2.54
C ILE A 140 8.02 14.73 2.18
N ILE A 141 9.13 14.76 2.94
CA ILE A 141 10.28 15.63 2.64
C ILE A 141 10.87 15.29 1.26
N LEU A 142 11.07 14.01 0.97
CA LEU A 142 11.64 13.56 -0.32
C LEU A 142 10.74 13.97 -1.49
N ALA A 143 9.43 13.81 -1.37
CA ALA A 143 8.49 14.24 -2.40
C ALA A 143 8.48 15.77 -2.57
N GLY A 144 8.58 16.54 -1.49
CA GLY A 144 8.70 18.00 -1.58
C GLY A 144 9.98 18.45 -2.28
N LEU A 145 11.12 17.82 -2.00
CA LEU A 145 12.43 18.19 -2.57
C LEU A 145 12.62 17.71 -4.01
N LEU A 146 12.11 16.52 -4.35
CA LEU A 146 12.32 15.87 -5.64
C LEU A 146 11.14 16.06 -6.60
N GLY A 147 9.97 16.46 -6.11
CA GLY A 147 8.74 16.60 -6.88
C GLY A 147 8.89 17.50 -8.10
N ASP A 148 9.52 18.66 -7.91
CA ASP A 148 9.71 19.64 -8.99
C ASP A 148 10.69 19.16 -10.06
N ARG A 149 11.63 18.26 -9.71
CA ARG A 149 12.70 17.79 -10.61
C ARG A 149 12.33 16.51 -11.35
N LEU A 150 11.71 15.57 -10.66
CA LEU A 150 11.40 14.23 -11.15
C LEU A 150 9.95 14.10 -11.65
N GLY A 151 9.08 15.02 -11.22
CA GLY A 151 7.67 15.00 -11.55
C GLY A 151 6.87 13.92 -10.80
N PRO A 152 5.53 14.00 -10.84
CA PRO A 152 4.66 13.09 -10.11
C PRO A 152 4.70 11.66 -10.65
N VAL A 153 4.79 11.47 -11.97
CA VAL A 153 4.73 10.14 -12.61
C VAL A 153 5.91 9.27 -12.17
N LEU A 154 7.14 9.79 -12.24
CA LEU A 154 8.33 9.02 -11.89
C LEU A 154 8.37 8.67 -10.39
N LEU A 155 8.05 9.64 -9.52
CA LEU A 155 8.05 9.42 -8.07
C LEU A 155 6.97 8.43 -7.62
N LEU A 156 5.77 8.52 -8.21
CA LEU A 156 4.70 7.54 -7.94
C LEU A 156 5.08 6.16 -8.49
N ASN A 157 5.72 6.05 -9.66
CA ASN A 157 6.18 4.76 -10.18
C ASN A 157 7.27 4.13 -9.30
N ILE A 158 8.15 4.94 -8.71
CA ILE A 158 9.12 4.47 -7.70
C ILE A 158 8.38 3.94 -6.47
N GLN A 159 7.36 4.65 -5.98
CA GLN A 159 6.54 4.23 -4.84
C GLN A 159 5.80 2.91 -5.13
N GLY A 160 5.09 2.79 -6.25
CA GLY A 160 4.42 1.55 -6.68
C GLY A 160 5.39 0.37 -6.82
N SER A 161 6.60 0.62 -7.37
CA SER A 161 7.65 -0.39 -7.48
C SER A 161 8.17 -0.86 -6.12
N ILE A 162 8.37 0.05 -5.16
CA ILE A 162 8.76 -0.30 -3.78
C ILE A 162 7.67 -1.19 -3.15
N TYR A 163 6.40 -0.86 -3.35
CA TYR A 163 5.30 -1.69 -2.89
C TYR A 163 5.35 -3.09 -3.49
N PHE A 164 5.46 -3.19 -4.81
CA PHE A 164 5.55 -4.48 -5.49
C PHE A 164 6.75 -5.32 -5.00
N LEU A 165 7.96 -4.73 -4.96
CA LEU A 165 9.17 -5.41 -4.52
C LEU A 165 9.10 -5.84 -3.04
N THR A 166 8.52 -5.01 -2.17
CA THR A 166 8.34 -5.38 -0.76
C THR A 166 7.32 -6.50 -0.59
N GLY A 167 6.29 -6.56 -1.42
CA GLY A 167 5.33 -7.68 -1.48
C GLY A 167 6.01 -8.98 -1.94
N VAL A 168 6.83 -8.93 -2.99
CA VAL A 168 7.58 -10.10 -3.48
C VAL A 168 8.55 -10.57 -2.40
N LEU A 169 9.29 -9.66 -1.78
CA LEU A 169 10.20 -9.99 -0.68
C LEU A 169 9.42 -10.63 0.49
N ALA A 170 8.22 -10.13 0.81
CA ALA A 170 7.36 -10.72 1.83
C ALA A 170 7.01 -12.16 1.49
N LEU A 171 6.56 -12.43 0.27
CA LEU A 171 6.22 -13.79 -0.16
C LEU A 171 7.42 -14.75 -0.09
N LEU A 172 8.62 -14.28 -0.45
CA LEU A 172 9.85 -15.07 -0.40
C LEU A 172 10.31 -15.36 1.04
N THR A 173 10.26 -14.38 1.95
CA THR A 173 10.74 -14.56 3.33
C THR A 173 9.73 -15.31 4.19
N LEU A 174 8.44 -14.95 4.13
CA LEU A 174 7.38 -15.60 4.88
C LEU A 174 7.15 -17.04 4.38
N GLY A 175 7.31 -17.28 3.07
CA GLY A 175 7.31 -18.64 2.51
C GLY A 175 8.46 -19.52 3.03
N ARG A 176 9.64 -18.96 3.27
CA ARG A 176 10.79 -19.68 3.86
C ARG A 176 10.61 -19.95 5.36
N MET A 177 10.04 -19.01 6.11
CA MET A 177 9.76 -19.20 7.55
C MET A 177 8.72 -20.30 7.79
N LEU A 178 7.65 -20.37 6.99
CA LEU A 178 6.66 -21.43 7.07
C LEU A 178 7.23 -22.82 6.81
N ARG A 179 8.12 -22.96 5.81
CA ARG A 179 8.78 -24.25 5.57
C ARG A 179 9.56 -24.70 6.79
N LYS A 180 10.36 -23.81 7.39
CA LYS A 180 11.12 -24.13 8.61
C LYS A 180 10.25 -24.56 9.79
N ILE A 181 9.09 -23.92 9.99
CA ILE A 181 8.18 -24.26 11.10
C ILE A 181 7.51 -25.63 10.86
N PHE A 182 7.11 -25.95 9.61
CA PHE A 182 6.49 -27.23 9.28
C PHE A 182 7.48 -28.39 9.17
N THR A 183 8.77 -28.14 8.91
CA THR A 183 9.82 -29.18 9.00
C THR A 183 10.20 -29.51 10.46
N TYR A 184 9.74 -28.72 11.44
CA TYR A 184 10.01 -28.92 12.87
C TYR A 184 8.77 -29.42 13.65
N LYS A 185 7.77 -29.98 12.96
CA LYS A 185 6.73 -30.77 13.64
C LYS A 185 7.21 -32.23 13.70
N PRO A 186 7.49 -32.79 14.90
CA PRO A 186 7.81 -34.20 15.06
C PRO A 186 6.63 -35.09 14.68
#